data_AF-A0A382VVP4-F1
#
_entry.id   AF-A0A382VVP4-F1
#
_cell.length_a   1.000
_cell.length_b   1.000
_cell.length_c   1.000
_cell.angle_alpha   90.00
_cell.angle_beta   90.00
_cell.angle_gamma   90.00
#
_symmetry.space_group_name_H-M   'P 1'
#
loop_
_entity.id
_entity.type
_entity.pdbx_description
1 polymer ?
#
loop_
_entity_poly.entity_id
_entity_poly.type
_entity_poly.pdbx_seq_one_letter_code
_entity_poly.pdbx_strand_id
1 'polypeptide(L)' 'SKTIKEHKRWVKNLIDQGFYIKSGFLVNKDQVPGAGGFLIIECESFEEAETIIKDDPMIKNNMVNWQLNEWINIVQ' A
#
# COMPACT_ATOMS: atom_id res chain seq x y z
N SER A 1 14.85 8.27 4.13
CA SER A 1 15.28 6.86 4.20
C SER A 1 15.40 6.27 2.79
N LYS A 2 16.35 5.34 2.57
CA LYS A 2 16.51 4.58 1.31
C LYS A 2 15.24 3.77 1.00
N THR A 3 14.72 3.05 2.00
CA THR A 3 13.53 2.19 1.86
C THR A 3 12.29 2.96 1.43
N ILE A 4 12.09 4.19 1.92
CA ILE A 4 10.98 5.05 1.49
C ILE A 4 11.09 5.41 0.00
N LYS A 5 12.31 5.64 -0.52
CA LYS A 5 12.50 5.91 -1.95
C LYS A 5 12.22 4.66 -2.79
N GLU A 6 12.60 3.50 -2.29
CA GLU A 6 12.34 2.21 -2.94
C GLU A 6 10.84 1.90 -2.96
N HIS A 7 10.14 2.09 -1.84
CA HIS A 7 8.68 1.98 -1.75
C HIS A 7 7.98 2.89 -2.77
N LYS A 8 8.37 4.17 -2.85
CA LYS A 8 7.81 5.11 -3.84
C LYS A 8 8.03 4.65 -5.28
N ARG A 9 9.19 4.05 -5.59
CA ARG A 9 9.47 3.49 -6.91
C ARG A 9 8.63 2.24 -7.17
N TRP A 10 8.49 1.37 -6.17
CA TRP A 10 7.67 0.17 -6.27
C TRP A 10 6.19 0.51 -6.55
N VAL A 11 5.61 1.46 -5.80
CA VAL A 11 4.24 1.96 -6.09
C VAL A 11 4.14 2.54 -7.49
N LYS A 12 5.12 3.34 -7.93
CA LYS A 12 5.13 3.90 -9.29
C LYS A 12 5.18 2.80 -10.35
N ASN A 13 6.02 1.79 -10.17
CA ASN A 13 6.13 0.68 -11.11
C ASN A 13 4.83 -0.11 -11.22
N LEU A 14 4.05 -0.26 -10.14
CA LEU A 14 2.74 -0.90 -10.18
C LEU A 14 1.73 -0.07 -10.98
N ILE A 15 1.73 1.25 -10.77
CA ILE A 15 0.92 2.18 -11.57
C ILE A 15 1.28 2.08 -13.05
N ASP A 16 2.58 2.07 -13.38
CA ASP A 16 3.08 1.96 -14.75
C ASP A 16 2.73 0.60 -15.40
N GLN A 17 2.46 -0.44 -14.60
CA GLN A 17 1.96 -1.75 -15.04
C GLN A 17 0.44 -1.81 -15.19
N GLY A 18 -0.29 -0.77 -14.78
CA GLY A 18 -1.75 -0.69 -14.90
C GLY A 18 -2.52 -1.02 -13.62
N PHE A 19 -1.86 -1.25 -12.49
CA PHE A 19 -2.55 -1.47 -11.21
C PHE A 19 -3.16 -0.16 -10.68
N TYR A 20 -4.41 -0.23 -10.23
CA TYR A 20 -5.06 0.85 -9.50
C TYR A 20 -4.65 0.80 -8.03
N ILE A 21 -3.55 1.48 -7.70
CA ILE A 21 -3.00 1.54 -6.34
C ILE A 21 -2.92 2.99 -5.84
N LYS A 22 -3.23 3.19 -4.56
CA LYS A 22 -2.95 4.43 -3.81
C LYS A 22 -2.20 4.08 -2.53
N SER A 23 -1.13 4.81 -2.24
CA SER A 23 -0.36 4.69 -1.00
C SER A 23 -0.15 6.08 -0.40
N GLY A 24 -0.33 6.22 0.91
CA GLY A 24 -0.21 7.50 1.59
C GLY A 24 -0.28 7.39 3.11
N PHE A 25 -0.48 8.53 3.76
CA PHE A 25 -0.67 8.63 5.21
C PHE A 25 -2.09 9.09 5.51
N LEU A 26 -2.68 8.54 6.57
CA LEU A 26 -3.89 9.11 7.15
C LEU A 26 -3.47 10.34 7.96
N VAL A 27 -4.02 11.49 7.58
CA VAL A 27 -3.77 12.77 8.25
C VAL A 27 -5.00 13.17 9.05
N ASN A 28 -4.79 13.83 10.18
CA ASN A 28 -5.88 14.43 10.94
C ASN A 28 -6.38 15.73 10.29
N LYS A 29 -7.37 16.38 10.91
CA LYS A 29 -7.93 17.66 10.43
C LYS A 29 -6.90 18.77 10.23
N ASP A 30 -5.77 18.69 10.93
CA ASP A 30 -4.68 19.68 10.93
C ASP A 30 -3.55 19.28 9.95
N GLN A 31 -3.78 18.31 9.07
CA GLN A 31 -2.81 17.78 8.09
C GLN A 31 -1.57 17.12 8.73
N VAL A 32 -1.67 16.72 10.00
CA VAL A 32 -0.60 15.99 10.68
C VAL A 32 -0.78 14.49 10.42
N PRO A 33 0.23 13.80 9.87
CA PRO A 33 0.17 12.36 9.64
C PRO A 33 0.18 11.61 10.98
N GLY A 34 -0.61 10.54 11.04
CA GLY A 34 -0.53 9.56 12.12
C GLY A 34 0.75 8.72 12.07
N ALA A 35 0.83 7.71 12.94
CA ALA A 35 2.01 6.85 13.06
C ALA A 35 2.16 5.78 11.94
N GLY A 36 1.26 5.74 10.95
CA GLY A 36 1.22 4.66 9.96
C GLY A 36 0.79 5.10 8.57
N GLY A 37 1.08 4.24 7.58
CA GLY A 37 0.63 4.39 6.20
C GLY A 37 -0.68 3.66 5.95
N PHE A 38 -1.33 4.02 4.84
CA PHE A 38 -2.48 3.32 4.30
C PHE A 38 -2.28 3.10 2.80
N LEU A 39 -2.66 1.92 2.33
CA LEU A 39 -2.54 1.52 0.94
C LEU A 39 -3.82 0.79 0.55
N ILE A 40 -4.37 1.15 -0.61
CA ILE A 40 -5.46 0.41 -1.26
C ILE A 40 -5.02 0.07 -2.68
N ILE A 41 -5.26 -1.17 -3.09
CA ILE A 41 -4.97 -1.70 -4.42
C ILE A 41 -6.16 -2.51 -4.90
N GLU A 42 -6.50 -2.36 -6.18
CA GLU A 42 -7.47 -3.21 -6.87
C GLU A 42 -6.76 -4.42 -7.48
N CYS A 43 -7.24 -5.61 -7.15
CA CYS A 43 -6.72 -6.90 -7.61
C CYS A 43 -7.89 -7.85 -7.91
N GLU A 44 -7.65 -8.90 -8.67
CA GLU A 44 -8.63 -9.94 -9.01
C GLU A 44 -8.92 -10.88 -7.83
N SER A 45 -7.98 -11.00 -6.88
CA SER A 45 -8.13 -11.83 -5.68
C SER A 45 -7.31 -11.33 -4.49
N PHE A 46 -7.64 -11.84 -3.30
CA PHE A 46 -6.85 -11.59 -2.09
C PHE A 46 -5.42 -12.13 -2.23
N GLU A 47 -5.23 -13.29 -2.85
CA GLU A 47 -3.93 -13.93 -3.04
C GLU A 47 -3.02 -13.14 -3.99
N GLU A 48 -3.59 -12.54 -5.04
CA GLU A 48 -2.85 -11.63 -5.93
C GLU A 48 -2.40 -10.39 -5.14
N ALA A 49 -3.32 -9.77 -4.40
CA ALA A 49 -3.00 -8.63 -3.55
C ALA A 49 -1.89 -9.00 -2.54
N GLU A 50 -2.00 -10.15 -1.87
CA GLU A 50 -0.99 -10.57 -0.90
C GLU A 50 0.39 -10.78 -1.54
N THR A 51 0.44 -11.36 -2.73
CA THR A 51 1.68 -11.56 -3.49
C THR A 51 2.33 -10.22 -3.84
N ILE A 52 1.54 -9.26 -4.34
CA ILE A 52 2.02 -7.92 -4.66
C ILE A 52 2.50 -7.18 -3.40
N ILE A 53 1.72 -7.19 -2.32
CA ILE A 53 2.02 -6.44 -1.10
C ILE A 53 3.25 -6.99 -0.38
N LYS A 54 3.48 -8.31 -0.36
CA LYS A 54 4.71 -8.91 0.18
C LYS A 54 5.99 -8.42 -0.52
N ASP A 55 5.87 -7.84 -1.71
CA ASP A 55 6.98 -7.25 -2.45
C ASP A 55 7.30 -5.79 -2.07
N ASP A 56 6.50 -5.14 -1.22
CA ASP A 56 6.77 -3.79 -0.73
C ASP A 56 8.13 -3.72 0.01
N PRO A 57 9.06 -2.84 -0.40
CA PRO A 57 10.33 -2.62 0.29
C PRO A 57 10.21 -2.32 1.79
N MET A 58 9.12 -1.68 2.25
CA MET A 58 8.90 -1.44 3.68
C MET A 58 8.66 -2.75 4.44
N ILE A 59 7.92 -3.68 3.84
CA ILE A 59 7.64 -5.00 4.42
C ILE A 59 8.89 -5.89 4.38
N LYS A 60 9.54 -5.99 3.21
CA LYS A 60 10.76 -6.83 3.04
C LYS A 60 11.90 -6.46 3.98
N ASN A 61 12.00 -5.17 4.33
CA ASN A 61 13.03 -4.68 5.25
C ASN A 61 12.56 -4.62 6.71
N ASN A 62 11.41 -5.24 7.06
CA ASN A 62 10.83 -5.26 8.41
C ASN A 62 10.66 -3.85 9.02
N MET A 63 10.34 -2.85 8.20
CA MET A 63 10.21 -1.46 8.64
C MET A 63 8.83 -1.13 9.21
N VAL A 64 7.84 -2.00 8.98
CA VAL A 64 6.45 -1.80 9.38
C VAL A 64 5.84 -3.11 9.86
N ASN A 65 4.96 -3.01 10.85
CA ASN A 65 3.97 -4.04 11.11
C ASN A 65 2.78 -3.78 10.18
N TRP A 66 2.30 -4.80 9.49
CA TRP A 66 1.27 -4.66 8.47
C TRP A 66 0.19 -5.72 8.60
N GLN A 67 -0.96 -5.43 8.00
CA GLN A 67 -2.10 -6.33 7.85
C GLN A 67 -2.70 -6.11 6.46
N LEU A 68 -3.29 -7.15 5.88
CA LEU A 68 -4.02 -7.07 4.62
C LEU A 68 -5.46 -7.51 4.85
N ASN A 69 -6.39 -6.73 4.33
CA ASN A 69 -7.83 -6.99 4.40
C ASN A 69 -8.43 -6.74 3.02
N GLU A 70 -9.42 -7.54 2.66
CA GLU A 70 -10.24 -7.29 1.47
C GLU A 70 -11.29 -6.22 1.76
N TRP A 71 -11.50 -5.32 0.81
CA TRP A 71 -12.62 -4.38 0.84
C TRP A 71 -13.81 -4.98 0.10
N ILE A 72 -14.88 -5.33 0.83
CA ILE A 72 -16.14 -5.76 0.24
C ILE A 72 -17.05 -4.54 0.11
N ASN A 73 -17.35 -4.15 -1.12
CA ASN A 73 -18.30 -3.06 -1.38
C ASN A 73 -19.72 -3.48 -0.96
N ILE A 74 -20.38 -2.64 -0.17
CA ILE A 74 -21.75 -2.87 0.32
C ILE A 74 -22.84 -2.35 -0.62
N VAL A 75 -22.47 -1.51 -1.60
CA VAL A 75 -23.39 -0.98 -2.62
C VAL A 75 -22.97 -1.57 -3.96
N GLN A 76 -23.67 -2.62 -4.40
CA GLN A 76 -23.52 -3.21 -5.74
C GLN A 76 -24.48 -2.55 -6.72
#